data_AF-A0A4P9ZA13-F1
#
_entry.id   AF-A0A4P9ZA13-F1
#
_cell.length_a   1.000
_cell.length_b   1.000
_cell.length_c   1.000
_cell.angle_alpha   90.00
_cell.angle_beta   90.00
_cell.angle_gamma   90.00
#
_symmetry.space_group_name_H-M   'P 1'
#
loop_
_entity.id
_entity.type
_entity.pdbx_description
1 polymer ?
#
loop_
_entity_poly.entity_id
_entity_poly.type
_entity_poly.pdbx_seq_one_letter_code
_entity_poly.pdbx_strand_id
1 'polypeptide(L)'
;MTLLGSRRSRESIGALFLTKDVNIVMVCTKYGVAKGDFHAKPIDFVFKYPEDVALAARVRSNDEICDPWGNIWIGVMVDEARISNGLAFSEDDSMLYWTESLTFTVWQFDYDNTTQELTNPRPLIDMRDVFPGENSPEPEGLAVSEDGLFYHVVF
;
A
#
# COMPACT_ATOMS: atom_id res chain seq x y z
N MET A 1 -20.21 -16.17 -34.03
CA MET A 1 -19.51 -14.94 -33.62
C MET A 1 -19.00 -15.18 -32.21
N THR A 2 -17.69 -15.26 -32.05
CA THR A 2 -17.03 -15.84 -30.87
C THR A 2 -16.69 -14.76 -29.83
N LEU A 3 -16.94 -15.11 -28.56
CA LEU A 3 -16.36 -14.61 -27.29
C LEU A 3 -16.32 -13.10 -27.01
N LEU A 4 -17.16 -12.68 -26.04
CA LEU A 4 -16.71 -11.87 -24.90
C LEU A 4 -17.37 -12.43 -23.64
N GLY A 5 -16.82 -13.53 -23.13
CA GLY A 5 -17.00 -13.86 -21.73
C GLY A 5 -16.38 -12.71 -20.94
N SER A 6 -17.19 -11.96 -20.20
CA SER A 6 -16.68 -10.98 -19.26
C SER A 6 -15.82 -11.75 -18.26
N ARG A 7 -14.50 -11.65 -18.39
CA ARG A 7 -13.62 -11.89 -17.25
C ARG A 7 -14.09 -10.86 -16.22
N ARG A 8 -14.92 -11.26 -15.26
CA ARG A 8 -14.87 -10.64 -13.93
C ARG A 8 -13.38 -10.62 -13.60
N SER A 9 -12.77 -9.45 -13.46
CA SER A 9 -11.36 -9.37 -13.07
C SER A 9 -11.23 -10.26 -11.84
N ARG A 10 -10.36 -11.28 -11.89
CA ARG A 10 -10.13 -12.10 -10.72
C ARG A 10 -9.71 -11.17 -9.59
N GLU A 11 -10.16 -11.47 -8.38
CA GLU A 11 -9.67 -10.80 -7.19
C GLU A 11 -8.14 -10.81 -7.19
N SER A 12 -7.55 -9.68 -6.82
CA SER A 12 -6.13 -9.58 -6.46
C SER A 12 -6.05 -9.32 -4.97
N ILE A 13 -5.02 -9.83 -4.32
CA ILE A 13 -4.66 -9.50 -2.94
C ILE A 13 -3.34 -8.73 -3.05
N GLY A 14 -3.34 -7.47 -2.62
CA GLY A 14 -2.13 -6.65 -2.57
C GLY A 14 -1.42 -6.81 -1.23
N ALA A 15 -2.21 -6.78 -0.15
CA ALA A 15 -1.71 -6.67 1.21
C ALA A 15 -2.43 -7.62 2.18
N LEU A 16 -1.74 -7.99 3.27
CA LEU A 16 -2.29 -8.86 4.32
C LEU A 16 -1.90 -8.36 5.72
N PHE A 17 -2.89 -8.21 6.59
CA PHE A 17 -2.63 -8.00 8.02
C PHE A 17 -2.96 -9.23 8.84
N LEU A 18 -2.07 -9.58 9.76
CA LEU A 18 -2.32 -10.59 10.76
C LEU A 18 -3.28 -10.06 11.83
N THR A 19 -4.07 -10.96 12.40
CA THR A 19 -4.88 -10.65 13.58
C THR A 19 -4.38 -11.42 14.80
N LYS A 20 -4.97 -11.17 15.97
CA LYS A 20 -4.67 -11.94 17.19
C LYS A 20 -5.08 -13.42 17.08
N ASP A 21 -6.02 -13.74 16.18
CA ASP A 21 -6.35 -15.11 15.83
C ASP A 21 -5.51 -15.52 14.62
N VAL A 22 -4.63 -16.51 14.80
CA VAL A 22 -3.70 -16.98 13.78
C VAL A 22 -4.39 -17.57 12.54
N ASN A 23 -5.68 -17.92 12.66
CA ASN A 23 -6.46 -18.42 11.53
C ASN A 23 -7.10 -17.29 10.72
N ILE A 24 -7.12 -16.08 11.26
CA ILE A 24 -7.83 -14.94 10.69
C ILE A 24 -6.84 -13.88 10.21
N VAL A 25 -7.06 -13.40 9.00
CA VAL A 25 -6.30 -12.31 8.37
C VAL A 25 -7.23 -11.22 7.86
N MET A 26 -6.74 -9.99 7.81
CA MET A 26 -7.35 -8.94 6.98
C MET A 26 -6.69 -8.99 5.61
N VAL A 27 -7.51 -9.15 4.58
CA VAL A 27 -7.11 -9.29 3.19
C VAL A 27 -7.48 -8.02 2.45
N CYS A 28 -6.48 -7.33 1.91
CA CYS A 28 -6.68 -6.10 1.16
C CYS A 28 -6.72 -6.45 -0.33
N THR A 29 -7.91 -6.36 -0.91
CA THR A 29 -8.21 -6.87 -2.25
C THR A 29 -8.40 -5.76 -3.27
N LYS A 30 -8.77 -6.15 -4.50
CA LYS A 30 -9.19 -5.19 -5.52
C LYS A 30 -10.34 -4.28 -5.07
N TYR A 31 -11.30 -4.80 -4.32
CA TYR A 31 -12.56 -4.09 -4.02
C TYR A 31 -12.63 -3.53 -2.60
N GLY A 32 -11.65 -3.81 -1.75
CA GLY A 32 -11.62 -3.31 -0.39
C GLY A 32 -10.93 -4.26 0.57
N VAL A 33 -11.21 -4.10 1.85
CA VAL A 33 -10.63 -4.90 2.93
C VAL A 33 -11.66 -5.92 3.39
N ALA A 34 -11.25 -7.19 3.44
CA ALA A 34 -12.08 -8.29 3.88
C ALA A 34 -11.42 -9.06 5.02
N LYS A 35 -12.22 -9.68 5.88
CA LYS A 35 -11.78 -10.67 6.84
C LYS A 35 -11.74 -12.03 6.16
N GLY A 36 -10.61 -12.72 6.22
CA GLY A 36 -10.42 -14.08 5.73
C GLY A 36 -10.10 -15.05 6.86
N ASP A 37 -10.55 -16.29 6.72
CA ASP A 37 -10.23 -17.43 7.58
C ASP A 37 -9.52 -18.50 6.75
N PHE A 38 -8.38 -19.02 7.21
CA PHE A 38 -7.62 -20.04 6.48
C PHE A 38 -8.37 -21.38 6.34
N HIS A 39 -9.33 -21.66 7.21
CA HIS A 39 -10.08 -22.94 7.24
C HIS A 39 -11.49 -22.82 6.66
N ALA A 40 -11.97 -21.60 6.43
CA ALA A 40 -13.31 -21.35 5.93
C ALA A 40 -13.32 -20.53 4.64
N LYS A 41 -14.38 -20.70 3.85
CA LYS A 41 -14.71 -19.84 2.70
C LYS A 41 -16.18 -19.44 2.86
N PRO A 42 -16.62 -18.20 2.54
CA PRO A 42 -15.91 -17.12 1.83
C PRO A 42 -15.26 -16.04 2.74
N ILE A 43 -14.65 -15.01 2.11
CA ILE A 43 -14.16 -13.79 2.78
C ILE A 43 -15.31 -12.78 2.98
N ASP A 44 -15.31 -12.08 4.11
CA ASP A 44 -16.34 -11.09 4.45
C ASP A 44 -15.77 -9.66 4.38
N PHE A 45 -16.28 -8.82 3.47
CA PHE A 45 -15.81 -7.43 3.36
C PHE A 45 -16.19 -6.63 4.60
N VAL A 46 -15.18 -6.00 5.23
CA VAL A 46 -15.35 -5.05 6.33
C VAL A 46 -15.36 -3.61 5.81
N PHE A 47 -14.73 -3.37 4.66
CA PHE A 47 -14.68 -2.07 4.00
C PHE A 47 -14.60 -2.27 2.50
N LYS A 48 -15.28 -1.42 1.71
CA LYS A 48 -15.20 -1.42 0.25
C LYS A 48 -14.68 -0.08 -0.25
N TYR A 49 -13.82 -0.13 -1.25
CA TYR A 49 -13.34 1.08 -1.91
C TYR A 49 -14.49 1.78 -2.66
N PRO A 50 -14.45 3.12 -2.80
CA PRO A 50 -15.49 3.86 -3.52
C PRO A 50 -15.67 3.38 -4.97
N GLU A 51 -16.92 3.16 -5.36
CA GLU A 51 -17.30 2.62 -6.68
C GLU A 51 -17.39 3.68 -7.79
N ASP A 52 -16.45 4.63 -7.87
CA ASP A 52 -16.38 5.47 -9.08
C ASP A 52 -15.98 4.55 -10.26
N VAL A 53 -16.93 4.33 -11.18
CA VAL A 53 -16.97 3.20 -12.10
C VAL A 53 -15.73 3.11 -13.01
N ALA A 54 -15.10 4.24 -13.31
CA ALA A 54 -13.87 4.27 -14.11
C ALA A 54 -12.60 3.97 -13.30
N LEU A 55 -12.51 4.45 -12.05
CA LEU A 55 -11.38 4.21 -11.15
C LEU A 55 -11.45 2.80 -10.57
N ALA A 56 -12.62 2.38 -10.08
CA ALA A 56 -12.84 1.09 -9.41
C ALA A 56 -12.53 -0.13 -10.30
N ALA A 57 -12.64 0.01 -11.62
CA ALA A 57 -12.28 -1.08 -12.55
C ALA A 57 -10.78 -1.39 -12.55
N ARG A 58 -9.92 -0.43 -12.18
CA ARG A 58 -8.45 -0.53 -12.22
C ARG A 58 -7.79 -0.30 -10.86
N VAL A 59 -8.52 0.15 -9.86
CA VAL A 59 -8.01 0.33 -8.50
C VAL A 59 -7.88 -1.02 -7.80
N ARG A 60 -6.77 -1.23 -7.10
CA ARG A 60 -6.53 -2.34 -6.16
C ARG A 60 -5.60 -1.91 -5.03
N SER A 61 -5.63 -2.62 -3.91
CA SER A 61 -4.54 -2.53 -2.92
C SER A 61 -3.20 -2.93 -3.56
N ASN A 62 -2.11 -2.34 -3.08
CA ASN A 62 -0.75 -2.72 -3.45
C ASN A 62 0.10 -3.05 -2.23
N ASP A 63 0.64 -2.07 -1.52
CA ASP A 63 1.49 -2.27 -0.34
C ASP A 63 0.84 -1.67 0.92
N GLU A 64 1.36 -2.03 2.08
CA GLU A 64 0.74 -1.75 3.37
C GLU A 64 1.70 -1.48 4.52
N ILE A 65 1.18 -0.87 5.58
CA ILE A 65 1.78 -0.93 6.92
C ILE A 65 0.69 -0.87 8.00
N CYS A 66 0.96 -1.46 9.16
CA CYS A 66 0.15 -1.30 10.36
C CYS A 66 0.89 -0.33 11.29
N ASP A 67 0.24 0.75 11.72
CA ASP A 67 0.85 1.64 12.71
C ASP A 67 0.90 0.99 14.10
N PRO A 68 1.68 1.55 15.06
CA PRO A 68 1.81 0.95 16.39
C PRO A 68 0.51 0.86 17.21
N TRP A 69 -0.53 1.61 16.82
CA TRP A 69 -1.83 1.59 17.47
C TRP A 69 -2.80 0.59 16.84
N GLY A 70 -2.38 -0.07 15.77
CA GLY A 70 -3.14 -1.12 15.09
C GLY A 70 -4.04 -0.59 13.98
N ASN A 71 -3.86 0.65 13.52
CA ASN A 71 -4.57 1.12 12.33
C ASN A 71 -3.84 0.63 11.08
N ILE A 72 -4.63 0.25 10.07
CA ILE A 72 -4.13 -0.27 8.80
C ILE A 72 -4.01 0.85 7.78
N TRP A 73 -2.82 1.02 7.22
CA TRP A 73 -2.52 1.95 6.14
C TRP A 73 -2.25 1.15 4.87
N ILE A 74 -3.05 1.41 3.83
CA ILE A 74 -2.99 0.65 2.58
C ILE A 74 -2.84 1.62 1.42
N GLY A 75 -1.75 1.45 0.68
CA GLY A 75 -1.58 2.08 -0.63
C GLY A 75 -2.52 1.44 -1.64
N VAL A 76 -3.38 2.25 -2.27
CA VAL A 76 -4.13 1.83 -3.45
C VAL A 76 -3.44 2.33 -4.71
N MET A 77 -3.50 1.53 -5.77
CA MET A 77 -2.90 1.87 -7.05
C MET A 77 -3.89 1.68 -8.19
N VAL A 78 -3.67 2.42 -9.28
CA VAL A 78 -4.39 2.22 -10.53
C VAL A 78 -3.50 1.39 -11.44
N ASP A 79 -3.96 0.19 -11.80
CA ASP A 79 -3.25 -0.70 -12.71
C ASP A 79 -2.75 0.09 -13.94
N GLU A 80 -1.46 -0.02 -14.28
CA GLU A 80 -0.81 0.65 -15.43
C GLU A 80 -0.76 2.20 -15.38
N ALA A 81 -0.87 2.85 -14.21
CA ALA A 81 -0.81 4.32 -14.13
C ALA A 81 0.05 4.90 -13.00
N ARG A 82 -0.21 4.55 -11.74
CA ARG A 82 0.58 4.94 -10.57
C ARG A 82 0.71 3.75 -9.65
N ILE A 83 1.85 3.62 -8.97
CA ILE A 83 2.16 2.47 -8.11
C ILE A 83 2.52 3.02 -6.72
N SER A 84 1.58 2.84 -5.78
CA SER A 84 1.80 3.13 -4.36
C SER A 84 2.48 1.93 -3.72
N ASN A 85 3.62 2.12 -3.08
CA ASN A 85 4.46 1.06 -2.54
C ASN A 85 4.88 1.38 -1.11
N GLY A 86 6.03 0.87 -0.67
CA GLY A 86 6.56 0.89 0.68
C GLY A 86 6.09 2.04 1.54
N LEU A 87 5.45 1.68 2.66
CA LEU A 87 5.07 2.60 3.73
C LEU A 87 5.88 2.27 4.98
N ALA A 88 6.30 3.30 5.72
CA ALA A 88 6.95 3.14 7.01
C ALA A 88 6.62 4.32 7.93
N PHE A 89 6.70 4.11 9.25
CA PHE A 89 6.66 5.19 10.23
C PHE A 89 8.07 5.49 10.75
N SER A 90 8.31 6.72 11.20
CA SER A 90 9.50 7.06 11.98
C SER A 90 9.51 6.35 13.33
N GLU A 91 10.68 6.20 13.94
CA GLU A 91 10.84 5.58 15.27
C GLU A 91 9.97 6.24 16.35
N ASP A 92 9.80 7.56 16.27
CA ASP A 92 8.99 8.36 17.20
C ASP A 92 7.51 8.47 16.78
N ASP A 93 7.12 7.75 15.73
CA ASP A 93 5.78 7.71 15.15
C ASP A 93 5.22 9.10 14.78
N SER A 94 6.07 10.09 14.53
CA SER A 94 5.65 11.45 14.14
C SER A 94 5.60 11.67 12.63
N MET A 95 6.16 10.75 11.85
CA MET A 95 6.23 10.83 10.40
C MET A 95 5.75 9.55 9.74
N LEU A 96 5.09 9.68 8.59
CA LEU A 96 4.87 8.59 7.65
C LEU A 96 5.74 8.81 6.41
N TYR A 97 6.42 7.75 5.99
CA TYR A 97 7.16 7.66 4.74
C TYR A 97 6.37 6.84 3.73
N TRP A 98 6.34 7.29 2.49
CA TRP A 98 5.60 6.62 1.42
C TRP A 98 6.37 6.61 0.12
N THR A 99 6.40 5.45 -0.52
CA THR A 99 7.07 5.23 -1.79
C THR A 99 6.09 5.32 -2.95
N GLU A 100 6.37 6.22 -3.90
CA GLU A 100 5.66 6.27 -5.18
C GLU A 100 6.62 5.87 -6.31
N SER A 101 6.52 4.64 -6.78
CA SER A 101 7.54 4.03 -7.64
C SER A 101 7.77 4.79 -8.94
N LEU A 102 6.68 5.24 -9.59
CA LEU A 102 6.75 5.90 -10.90
C LEU A 102 7.11 7.39 -10.82
N THR A 103 7.23 7.96 -9.62
CA THR A 103 7.83 9.29 -9.43
C THR A 103 9.26 9.18 -8.90
N PHE A 104 9.78 7.97 -8.70
CA PHE A 104 11.11 7.69 -8.16
C PHE A 104 11.35 8.41 -6.83
N THR A 105 10.30 8.62 -6.04
CA THR A 105 10.35 9.49 -4.87
C THR A 105 9.83 8.76 -3.64
N VAL A 106 10.60 8.83 -2.56
CA VAL A 106 10.14 8.56 -1.21
C VAL A 106 9.67 9.88 -0.62
N TRP A 107 8.40 9.95 -0.26
CA TRP A 107 7.75 11.10 0.35
C TRP A 107 7.75 10.96 1.87
N GLN A 108 7.71 12.09 2.57
CA GLN A 108 7.44 12.15 4.00
C GLN A 108 6.27 13.08 4.30
N PHE A 109 5.55 12.75 5.36
CA PHE A 109 4.36 13.46 5.86
C PHE A 109 4.47 13.59 7.38
N ASP A 110 3.97 14.70 7.91
CA ASP A 110 3.74 14.81 9.35
C ASP A 110 2.50 13.99 9.69
N TYR A 111 2.60 13.11 10.68
CA TYR A 111 1.53 12.21 11.10
C TYR A 111 1.02 12.57 12.50
N ASP A 112 -0.29 12.76 12.64
CA ASP A 112 -0.95 12.95 13.93
C ASP A 112 -1.73 11.68 14.29
N ASN A 113 -1.21 10.90 15.24
CA ASN A 113 -1.88 9.70 15.72
C ASN A 113 -3.23 9.96 16.41
N THR A 114 -3.46 11.16 16.95
CA THR A 114 -4.73 11.49 17.59
C THR A 114 -5.85 11.59 16.56
N THR A 115 -5.56 12.19 15.41
CA THR A 115 -6.54 12.41 14.34
C THR A 115 -6.46 11.38 13.21
N GLN A 116 -5.36 10.62 13.13
CA GLN A 116 -5.00 9.72 12.04
C GLN A 116 -4.89 10.46 10.70
N GLU A 117 -4.37 11.68 10.72
CA GLU A 117 -4.21 12.53 9.53
C GLU A 117 -2.76 12.66 9.10
N LEU A 118 -2.56 12.76 7.77
CA LEU A 118 -1.27 13.07 7.15
C LEU A 118 -1.30 14.50 6.62
N THR A 119 -0.27 15.26 6.95
CA THR A 119 -0.14 16.66 6.50
C THR A 119 1.28 16.95 6.01
N ASN A 120 1.47 18.14 5.42
CA ASN A 120 2.78 18.65 5.02
C ASN A 120 3.61 17.71 4.11
N PRO A 121 3.06 17.25 2.96
CA PRO A 121 3.74 16.36 2.04
C PRO A 121 5.00 17.01 1.46
N ARG A 122 6.12 16.30 1.54
CA ARG A 122 7.40 16.77 0.98
C ARG A 122 8.29 15.61 0.54
N PRO A 123 9.09 15.76 -0.53
CA PRO A 123 10.06 14.73 -0.91
C PRO A 123 11.08 14.52 0.21
N LEU A 124 11.41 13.27 0.49
CA LEU A 124 12.49 12.88 1.40
C LEU A 124 13.71 12.39 0.62
N ILE A 125 13.51 11.46 -0.32
CA ILE A 125 14.55 10.91 -1.20
C ILE A 125 14.04 10.93 -2.63
N ASP A 126 14.84 11.49 -3.53
CA ASP A 126 14.70 11.28 -4.98
C ASP A 126 15.69 10.19 -5.41
N MET A 127 15.17 9.05 -5.87
CA MET A 127 16.00 7.89 -6.22
C MET A 127 16.93 8.17 -7.40
N ARG A 128 16.64 9.19 -8.22
CA ARG A 128 17.53 9.62 -9.31
C ARG A 128 18.81 10.28 -8.79
N ASP A 129 18.75 10.92 -7.62
CA ASP A 129 19.93 11.48 -6.96
C ASP A 129 20.79 10.37 -6.32
N VAL A 130 20.16 9.27 -5.88
CA VAL A 130 20.84 8.09 -5.33
C VAL A 130 21.48 7.24 -6.42
N PHE A 131 20.80 7.07 -7.56
CA PHE A 131 21.23 6.26 -8.71
C PHE A 131 21.42 7.13 -9.95
N PRO A 132 22.44 8.01 -9.99
CA PRO A 132 22.63 8.93 -11.10
C PRO A 132 22.91 8.19 -12.41
N GLY A 133 22.13 8.49 -13.44
CA GLY A 133 22.27 7.90 -14.78
C GLY A 133 21.47 6.62 -14.98
N GLU A 134 20.79 6.11 -13.95
CA GLU A 134 19.78 5.07 -14.11
C GLU A 134 18.48 5.69 -14.65
N ASN A 135 17.89 5.04 -15.66
CA ASN A 135 16.66 5.53 -16.28
C ASN A 135 15.40 5.05 -15.55
N SER A 136 15.54 3.97 -14.79
CA SER A 136 14.44 3.26 -14.13
C SER A 136 14.82 2.85 -12.70
N PRO A 137 15.08 3.79 -11.76
CA PRO A 137 15.40 3.45 -10.38
C PRO A 137 14.12 3.36 -9.54
N GLU A 138 13.17 2.48 -9.90
CA GLU A 138 11.89 2.36 -9.21
C GLU A 138 12.07 1.87 -7.76
N PRO A 139 11.70 2.67 -6.74
CA PRO A 139 11.63 2.19 -5.37
C PRO A 139 10.35 1.37 -5.14
N GLU A 140 10.45 0.32 -4.33
CA GLU A 140 9.37 -0.65 -4.02
C GLU A 140 9.08 -0.64 -2.50
N GLY A 141 9.14 -1.80 -1.83
CA GLY A 141 8.94 -1.92 -0.39
C GLY A 141 9.97 -1.13 0.42
N LEU A 142 9.53 -0.67 1.59
CA LEU A 142 10.30 0.11 2.54
C LEU A 142 10.15 -0.47 3.95
N ALA A 143 11.24 -0.48 4.71
CA ALA A 143 11.22 -0.67 6.14
C ALA A 143 12.15 0.34 6.83
N VAL A 144 11.74 0.82 8.00
CA VAL A 144 12.58 1.67 8.86
C VAL A 144 12.94 0.88 10.11
N SER A 145 14.21 0.88 10.48
CA SER A 145 14.69 0.26 11.72
C SER A 145 14.57 1.20 12.92
N GLU A 146 14.75 0.63 14.12
CA GLU A 146 14.75 1.38 15.39
C GLU A 146 15.81 2.48 15.44
N ASP A 147 16.95 2.34 14.76
CA ASP A 147 17.98 3.40 14.66
C ASP A 147 17.73 4.40 13.51
N GLY A 148 16.54 4.36 12.90
CA GLY A 148 16.12 5.29 11.85
C GLY A 148 16.74 5.01 10.47
N LEU A 149 17.30 3.82 10.22
CA LEU A 149 17.82 3.46 8.91
C LEU A 149 16.71 3.02 7.97
N PHE A 150 16.81 3.46 6.72
CA PHE A 150 15.88 3.11 5.64
C PHE A 150 16.41 1.90 4.88
N TYR A 151 15.58 0.87 4.77
CA TYR A 151 15.81 -0.31 3.94
C TYR A 151 14.80 -0.29 2.80
N HIS A 152 15.30 -0.02 1.59
CA HIS A 152 14.50 0.00 0.38
C HIS A 152 14.85 -1.14 -0.56
N VAL A 153 13.82 -1.71 -1.18
CA VAL A 153 13.97 -2.50 -2.41
C VAL A 153 13.91 -1.54 -3.60
N VAL A 154 14.82 -1.71 -4.56
CA VAL A 154 14.89 -0.92 -5.79
C VAL A 154 14.98 -1.89 -6.96
N PHE A 155 14.20 -1.65 -8.01
CA PHE A 155 14.23 -2.41 -9.26
C PHE A 155 15.08 -1.72 -10.32
#